data_AF-A0A1X0K1D1-F1
#
_entry.id   AF-A0A1X0K1D1-F1
#
_cell.length_a   1.000
_cell.length_b   1.000
_cell.length_c   1.000
_cell.angle_alpha   90.00
_cell.angle_beta   90.00
_cell.angle_gamma   90.00
#
_symmetry.space_group_name_H-M   'P 1'
#
loop_
_entity.id
_entity.type
_entity.pdbx_description
1 polymer ?
#
loop_
_entity_poly.entity_id
_entity_poly.type
_entity_poly.pdbx_seq_one_letter_code
_entity_poly.pdbx_strand_id
1 'polypeptide(L)' 'MLYPLNEIQHMLSISRSTVYQLLGDGRLRSVTIGRRRFVTAAAVSAYIEGLK' A
#
# COMPACT_ATOMS: atom_id res chain seq x y z
N MET A 1 11.17 -3.62 4.65
CA MET A 1 11.21 -3.65 3.17
C MET A 1 10.25 -2.60 2.62
N LEU A 2 10.59 -2.01 1.46
CA LEU A 2 9.77 -1.05 0.73
C LEU A 2 9.26 -1.68 -0.55
N TYR A 3 7.97 -1.57 -0.80
CA TYR A 3 7.31 -2.13 -1.97
C TYR A 3 6.79 -1.01 -2.87
N PRO A 4 7.06 -1.05 -4.18
CA PRO A 4 6.40 -0.15 -5.13
C PRO A 4 4.91 -0.51 -5.27
N LEU A 5 4.10 0.44 -5.72
CA LEU A 5 2.64 0.27 -5.78
C LEU A 5 2.17 -0.87 -6.69
N ASN A 6 2.94 -1.26 -7.70
CA ASN A 6 2.62 -2.41 -8.55
C ASN A 6 2.78 -3.73 -7.77
N GLU A 7 3.79 -3.85 -6.91
CA GLU A 7 4.00 -5.05 -6.10
C GLU A 7 2.88 -5.20 -5.05
N ILE A 8 2.44 -4.10 -4.45
CA ILE A 8 1.30 -4.10 -3.53
C ILE A 8 0.01 -4.62 -4.18
N GLN A 9 -0.24 -4.30 -5.45
CA GLN A 9 -1.41 -4.82 -6.18
C GLN A 9 -1.36 -6.34 -6.27
N HIS A 10 -0.18 -6.91 -6.55
CA HIS A 10 0.01 -8.35 -6.61
C HIS A 10 -0.08 -8.99 -5.22
N MET A 11 0.54 -8.39 -4.20
CA MET A 11 0.52 -8.92 -2.83
C MET A 11 -0.89 -8.98 -2.23
N LEU A 12 -1.69 -7.94 -2.46
CA LEU A 12 -3.05 -7.83 -1.92
C LEU A 12 -4.12 -8.36 -2.88
N SER A 13 -3.74 -8.77 -4.10
CA SER A 13 -4.68 -9.21 -5.15
C SER A 13 -5.81 -8.21 -5.42
N ILE A 14 -5.47 -6.92 -5.53
CA ILE A 14 -6.42 -5.83 -5.77
C ILE A 14 -6.00 -4.94 -6.94
N SER A 15 -6.99 -4.25 -7.53
CA SER A 15 -6.75 -3.34 -8.65
C SER A 15 -5.89 -2.14 -8.25
N ARG A 16 -5.20 -1.54 -9.23
CA ARG A 16 -4.51 -0.26 -9.06
C ARG A 16 -5.43 0.79 -8.44
N SER A 17 -6.65 0.94 -8.97
CA SER A 17 -7.62 1.92 -8.49
C SER A 17 -7.93 1.73 -7.00
N THR A 18 -8.12 0.48 -6.56
CA THR A 18 -8.35 0.12 -5.16
C THR A 18 -7.14 0.49 -4.29
N VAL A 19 -5.91 0.23 -4.73
CA VAL A 19 -4.71 0.66 -4.01
C VAL A 19 -4.69 2.18 -3.83
N TYR A 20 -4.95 2.95 -4.89
CA TYR A 20 -4.97 4.41 -4.79
C TYR A 20 -6.11 4.94 -3.90
N GLN A 21 -7.27 4.29 -3.89
CA GLN A 21 -8.34 4.60 -2.93
C GLN A 21 -7.88 4.37 -1.50
N LEU A 22 -7.30 3.20 -1.18
CA LEU A 22 -6.79 2.92 0.17
C LEU A 22 -5.72 3.92 0.62
N LEU A 23 -4.87 4.37 -0.30
CA LEU A 23 -3.88 5.42 -0.03
C LEU A 23 -4.53 6.79 0.18
N GLY A 24 -5.54 7.14 -0.62
CA GLY A 24 -6.28 8.41 -0.52
C GLY A 24 -7.12 8.50 0.75
N ASP A 25 -7.73 7.38 1.15
CA ASP A 25 -8.54 7.24 2.36
C ASP A 25 -7.68 7.11 3.62
N GLY A 26 -6.35 7.07 3.49
CA GLY A 26 -5.41 6.89 4.61
C GLY A 26 -5.43 5.48 5.24
N ARG A 27 -6.18 4.53 4.66
CA ARG A 27 -6.26 3.14 5.12
C ARG A 27 -4.95 2.37 4.88
N LEU A 28 -4.20 2.74 3.85
CA LEU A 28 -2.87 2.20 3.58
C LEU A 28 -1.85 3.34 3.64
N ARG A 29 -0.83 3.20 4.49
CA ARG A 29 0.22 4.20 4.63
C ARG A 29 1.26 4.04 3.53
N SER A 30 1.70 5.15 2.95
CA SER A 30 2.77 5.19 1.96
C SER A 30 3.84 6.21 2.29
N VAL A 31 5.05 5.98 1.77
CA VAL A 31 6.17 6.91 1.81
C VAL A 31 6.55 7.32 0.39
N THR A 32 6.83 8.59 0.19
CA THR A 32 7.31 9.11 -1.10
C THR A 32 8.82 9.23 -1.05
N ILE A 33 9.52 8.63 -2.01
CA ILE A 33 10.98 8.73 -2.16
C ILE A 33 11.26 9.27 -3.56
N GLY A 34 11.73 10.52 -3.64
CA GLY A 34 11.86 11.26 -4.89
C GLY A 34 10.50 11.43 -5.58
N ARG A 35 10.39 10.96 -6.84
CA ARG A 35 9.16 11.04 -7.65
C ARG A 35 8.26 9.80 -7.53
N ARG A 36 8.66 8.79 -6.74
CA ARG A 36 7.97 7.49 -6.64
C ARG A 36 7.38 7.29 -5.25
N ARG A 37 6.21 6.65 -5.20
CA ARG A 37 5.52 6.27 -3.96
C ARG A 37 5.75 4.78 -3.67
N PHE A 38 5.99 4.47 -2.40
CA PHE A 38 6.23 3.13 -1.88
C PHE A 38 5.36 2.88 -0.65
N VAL A 39 5.17 1.61 -0.33
CA VAL A 39 4.48 1.15 0.88
C VAL A 39 5.48 0.33 1.69
N THR A 40 5.56 0.56 2.99
CA THR A 40 6.43 -0.22 3.87
C THR A 40 5.78 -1.56 4.18
N ALA A 41 6.58 -2.61 4.39
CA ALA A 41 6.07 -3.90 4.86
C ALA A 41 5.22 -3.76 6.14
N ALA A 42 5.64 -2.89 7.07
CA ALA A 42 4.89 -2.60 8.29
C ALA A 42 3.50 -2.01 8.01
N ALA A 43 3.37 -1.13 7.00
CA ALA A 43 2.08 -0.56 6.62
C ALA A 43 1.13 -1.62 6.03
N VAL A 44 1.66 -2.58 5.26
CA VAL A 44 0.88 -3.70 4.75
C VAL A 44 0.40 -4.60 5.89
N SER A 45 1.29 -4.97 6.81
CA SER A 45 0.95 -5.79 7.98
C SER A 45 -0.13 -5.12 8.84
N ALA A 46 0.03 -3.83 9.14
CA ALA A 46 -0.94 -3.07 9.92
C ALA A 46 -2.32 -2.97 9.23
N TYR A 47 -2.33 -2.83 7.89
CA TYR A 47 -3.57 -2.85 7.12
C TYR A 47 -4.27 -4.21 7.22
N ILE A 48 -3.55 -5.32 7.03
CA ILE A 48 -4.10 -6.68 7.12
C ILE A 48 -4.60 -6.99 8.53
N GLU A 49 -3.87 -6.57 9.56
CA GLU A 49 -4.25 -6.76 10.96
C GLU A 49 -5.58 -6.06 11.29
N GLY A 50 -5.82 -4.87 10.74
CA GLY A 50 -7.07 -4.13 10.92
C GLY A 50 -8.26 -4.65 10.10
N LEU A 51 -8.10 -5.71 9.30
CA LEU A 51 -9.21 -6.38 8.59
C LEU A 51 -9.85 -7.53 9.39
N LYS A 52 -9.21 -7.94 10.49
CA LYS A 52 -9.76 -8.93 11.42
C LYS A 52 -10.83 -8.30 12.31
#